data_AF-A0A933FP36-F1
#
_entry.id   AF-A0A933FP36-F1
#
_cell.length_a   1.000
_cell.length_b   1.000
_cell.length_c   1.000
_cell.angle_alpha   90.00
_cell.angle_beta   90.00
_cell.angle_gamma   90.00
#
_symmetry.space_group_name_H-M   'P 1'
#
loop_
_entity.id
_entity.type
_entity.pdbx_description
1 polymer ?
#
loop_
_entity_poly.entity_id
_entity_poly.type
_entity_poly.pdbx_seq_one_letter_code
_entity_poly.pdbx_strand_id
1 'polypeptide(L)'
;MPMAMIPGGITTDHFIKVREYLDQMIKEIEAIKGTKPGWASCRLNESRNDISPVFVGWVETSEVANQRIQKNLADPGLYRFGDDHYSQIYEECLQDPGVLKKRDWRTDLQDSVKGLWMADAKKLSVTAGVMYRRSIGIKVNGLAVGTLNVGFIEDPVGSVDAEVGTAMRKWADPSSSLVSYLQDKFQLGGI
;
A
#
# COMPACT_ATOMS: atom_id res chain seq x y z
N MET A 1 -5.21 -25.63 5.85
CA MET A 1 -6.43 -24.81 5.98
C MET A 1 -6.84 -24.36 4.58
N PRO A 2 -8.14 -24.27 4.27
CA PRO A 2 -8.59 -23.72 2.99
C PRO A 2 -8.08 -22.28 2.82
N MET A 3 -7.78 -21.88 1.58
CA MET A 3 -7.41 -20.50 1.27
C MET A 3 -8.59 -19.56 1.53
N ALA A 4 -8.29 -18.37 2.05
CA ALA A 4 -9.27 -17.33 2.32
C ALA A 4 -9.67 -16.59 1.04
N MET A 5 -10.98 -16.42 0.85
CA MET A 5 -11.52 -15.55 -0.19
C MET A 5 -11.35 -14.07 0.19
N ILE A 6 -11.11 -13.20 -0.78
CA ILE A 6 -11.04 -11.75 -0.61
C ILE A 6 -12.33 -11.15 -1.22
N PRO A 7 -13.09 -10.31 -0.48
CA PRO A 7 -12.80 -9.83 0.89
C PRO A 7 -13.36 -10.74 2.00
N GLY A 8 -14.35 -11.60 1.71
CA GLY A 8 -15.19 -12.22 2.74
C GLY A 8 -14.51 -13.22 3.69
N GLY A 9 -13.32 -13.72 3.36
CA GLY A 9 -12.53 -14.66 4.16
C GLY A 9 -11.34 -14.03 4.89
N ILE A 10 -11.13 -12.72 4.77
CA ILE A 10 -10.04 -12.05 5.49
C ILE A 10 -10.41 -11.93 6.98
N THR A 11 -9.56 -12.47 7.84
CA THR A 11 -9.73 -12.42 9.30
C THR A 11 -8.88 -11.32 9.93
N THR A 12 -9.07 -11.05 11.23
CA THR A 12 -8.19 -10.15 11.98
C THR A 12 -6.74 -10.65 12.02
N ASP A 13 -6.52 -11.96 12.12
CA ASP A 13 -5.17 -12.55 12.10
C ASP A 13 -4.47 -12.28 10.77
N HIS A 14 -5.22 -12.39 9.67
CA HIS A 14 -4.70 -12.04 8.35
C HIS A 14 -4.28 -10.57 8.27
N PHE A 15 -5.10 -9.67 8.79
CA PHE A 15 -4.81 -8.24 8.85
C PHE A 15 -3.57 -7.94 9.70
N ILE A 16 -3.48 -8.52 10.90
CA ILE A 16 -2.32 -8.38 11.79
C ILE A 16 -1.06 -8.86 11.07
N LYS A 17 -1.12 -10.02 10.40
CA LYS A 17 0.06 -10.58 9.74
C LYS A 17 0.54 -9.75 8.56
N VAL A 18 -0.37 -9.22 7.74
CA VAL A 18 -0.01 -8.28 6.67
C VAL A 18 0.61 -7.01 7.26
N ARG A 19 0.07 -6.48 8.35
CA ARG A 19 0.65 -5.31 9.04
C ARG A 19 2.06 -5.57 9.55
N GLU A 20 2.37 -6.74 10.10
CA GLU A 20 3.73 -7.10 10.52
C GLU A 20 4.73 -7.02 9.36
N TYR A 21 4.36 -7.49 8.17
CA TYR A 21 5.22 -7.40 6.99
C TYR A 21 5.35 -5.97 6.47
N LEU A 22 4.27 -5.20 6.49
CA LEU A 22 4.32 -3.78 6.13
C LEU A 22 5.20 -2.98 7.10
N ASP A 23 5.16 -3.30 8.39
CA ASP A 23 6.03 -2.70 9.42
C ASP A 23 7.51 -3.06 9.20
N GLN A 24 7.82 -4.29 8.81
CA GLN A 24 9.18 -4.67 8.42
C GLN A 24 9.65 -3.91 7.16
N MET A 25 8.78 -3.81 6.15
CA MET A 25 9.09 -3.08 4.92
C MET A 25 9.34 -1.59 5.19
N ILE A 26 8.48 -0.93 5.97
CA ILE A 26 8.64 0.51 6.24
C ILE A 26 9.90 0.79 7.05
N LYS A 27 10.27 -0.09 8.01
CA LYS A 27 11.51 0.00 8.77
C LYS A 27 12.75 -0.20 7.89
N GLU A 28 12.70 -1.13 6.93
CA GLU A 28 13.78 -1.31 5.95
C GLU A 28 13.96 -0.05 5.10
N ILE A 29 12.85 0.58 4.67
CA ILE A 29 12.90 1.82 3.90
C ILE A 29 13.39 2.99 4.76
N GLU A 30 12.93 3.10 6.01
CA GLU A 30 13.36 4.14 6.96
C GLU A 30 14.88 4.07 7.25
N ALA A 31 15.47 2.87 7.21
CA ALA A 31 16.91 2.70 7.35
C ALA A 31 17.72 3.23 6.15
N ILE A 32 17.08 3.51 5.01
CA ILE A 32 17.73 4.14 3.84
C ILE A 32 17.96 5.62 4.16
N LYS A 33 19.24 6.01 4.21
CA LYS A 33 19.63 7.39 4.55
C LYS A 33 19.02 8.39 3.57
N GLY A 34 18.36 9.41 4.11
CA GLY A 34 17.73 10.47 3.31
C GLY A 34 16.29 10.17 2.90
N THR A 35 15.68 9.11 3.43
CA THR A 35 14.24 8.89 3.31
C THR A 35 13.50 9.38 4.55
N LYS A 36 12.22 9.70 4.38
CA LYS A 36 11.26 9.96 5.46
C LYS A 36 9.92 9.30 5.14
N PRO A 37 9.83 7.96 5.23
CA PRO A 37 8.57 7.27 5.02
C PRO A 37 7.57 7.66 6.12
N GLY A 38 6.31 7.80 5.76
CA GLY A 38 5.22 8.13 6.67
C GLY A 38 4.28 6.97 6.92
N TRP A 39 4.00 6.18 5.88
CA TRP A 39 3.13 5.01 5.97
C TRP A 39 3.43 3.98 4.88
N ALA A 40 2.99 2.75 5.10
CA ALA A 40 2.96 1.69 4.10
C ALA A 40 1.59 1.01 4.09
N SER A 41 1.15 0.59 2.90
CA SER A 41 -0.14 -0.11 2.75
C SER A 41 -0.13 -1.14 1.64
N CYS A 42 -1.04 -2.11 1.78
CA CYS A 42 -1.27 -3.16 0.81
C CYS A 42 -2.74 -3.21 0.42
N ARG A 43 -2.97 -3.38 -0.89
CA ARG A 43 -4.29 -3.66 -1.46
C ARG A 43 -4.20 -4.87 -2.38
N LEU A 44 -5.19 -5.75 -2.35
CA LEU A 44 -5.26 -6.96 -3.17
C LEU A 44 -6.55 -7.00 -3.96
N ASN A 45 -6.56 -7.63 -5.12
CA ASN A 45 -7.81 -7.87 -5.84
C ASN A 45 -8.70 -8.84 -5.05
N GLU A 46 -10.02 -8.71 -5.19
CA GLU A 46 -10.96 -9.77 -4.83
C GLU A 46 -10.57 -11.11 -5.45
N SER A 47 -11.07 -12.23 -4.91
CA SER A 47 -10.80 -13.59 -5.42
C SER A 47 -11.48 -13.90 -6.78
N ARG A 48 -11.69 -12.89 -7.62
CA ARG A 48 -12.31 -12.92 -8.94
C ARG A 48 -11.30 -12.47 -10.00
N ASN A 49 -11.66 -12.64 -11.27
CA ASN A 49 -10.81 -12.27 -12.42
C ASN A 49 -11.12 -10.86 -12.93
N ASP A 50 -11.08 -9.88 -12.03
CA ASP A 50 -11.27 -8.46 -12.32
C ASP A 50 -10.41 -7.59 -11.40
N ILE A 51 -10.23 -6.32 -11.78
CA ILE A 51 -9.56 -5.33 -10.95
C ILE A 51 -10.57 -4.84 -9.91
N SER A 52 -10.55 -5.44 -8.72
CA SER A 52 -11.40 -5.02 -7.59
C SER A 52 -10.55 -4.86 -6.32
N PRO A 53 -10.00 -3.65 -6.07
CA PRO A 53 -8.98 -3.43 -5.04
C PRO A 53 -9.54 -3.43 -3.63
N VAL A 54 -9.26 -4.45 -2.84
CA VAL A 54 -9.57 -4.55 -1.41
C VAL A 54 -8.38 -4.11 -0.57
N PHE A 55 -8.62 -3.25 0.40
CA PHE A 55 -7.60 -2.82 1.35
C PHE A 55 -7.34 -3.86 2.45
N VAL A 56 -6.09 -4.31 2.56
CA VAL A 56 -5.71 -5.44 3.43
C VAL A 56 -4.65 -5.12 4.48
N GLY A 57 -4.10 -3.89 4.49
CA GLY A 57 -3.11 -3.50 5.48
C GLY A 57 -2.67 -2.04 5.43
N TRP A 58 -2.38 -1.48 6.61
CA TRP A 58 -1.85 -0.13 6.82
C TRP A 58 -0.92 -0.11 8.04
N VAL A 59 0.21 0.56 7.90
CA VAL A 59 1.09 0.92 9.02
C VAL A 59 1.60 2.35 8.85
N GLU A 60 1.86 3.03 9.95
CA GLU A 60 2.39 4.39 9.99
C GLU A 60 3.70 4.38 10.77
N THR A 61 4.63 5.29 10.43
CA THR A 61 5.74 5.59 11.33
C THR A 61 5.22 6.28 12.59
N SER A 62 5.98 6.19 13.68
CA SER A 62 5.58 6.82 14.95
C SER A 62 5.39 8.34 14.81
N GLU A 63 6.18 8.99 13.95
CA GLU A 63 6.03 10.42 13.64
C GLU A 63 4.64 10.73 13.06
N VAL A 64 4.25 10.04 12.00
CA VAL A 64 2.94 10.25 11.33
C VAL A 64 1.78 9.87 12.24
N ALA A 65 1.90 8.76 12.98
CA ALA A 65 0.88 8.34 13.94
C ALA A 65 0.67 9.40 15.04
N ASN A 66 1.76 9.97 15.58
CA ASN A 66 1.68 11.03 16.60
C ASN A 66 1.03 12.30 16.03
N GLN A 67 1.41 12.74 14.82
CA GLN A 67 0.78 13.89 14.18
C GLN A 67 -0.71 13.66 13.94
N ARG A 68 -1.09 12.45 13.52
CA ARG A 68 -2.49 12.05 13.33
C ARG A 68 -3.28 12.13 14.64
N ILE A 69 -2.73 11.56 15.73
CA ILE A 69 -3.36 11.60 17.06
C ILE A 69 -3.51 13.04 17.57
N GLN A 70 -2.46 13.87 17.44
CA GLN A 70 -2.51 15.27 17.85
C GLN A 70 -3.59 16.08 17.10
N LYS A 71 -3.88 15.70 15.86
CA LYS A 71 -4.90 16.32 15.02
C LYS A 71 -6.29 15.68 15.16
N ASN A 72 -6.46 14.73 16.09
CA ASN A 72 -7.69 13.98 16.32
C ASN A 72 -8.22 13.28 15.06
N LEU A 73 -7.31 12.63 14.33
CA LEU A 73 -7.61 11.96 13.07
C LEU A 73 -7.67 10.43 13.26
N ALA A 74 -8.65 9.78 12.62
CA ALA A 74 -8.85 8.33 12.71
C ALA A 74 -7.72 7.54 12.02
N ASP A 75 -7.37 6.36 12.57
CA ASP A 75 -6.40 5.44 11.96
C ASP A 75 -6.98 4.85 10.65
N PRO A 76 -6.35 5.09 9.49
CA PRO A 76 -6.79 4.56 8.20
C PRO A 76 -6.94 3.04 8.18
N GLY A 77 -6.10 2.32 8.94
CA GLY A 77 -6.15 0.87 9.03
C GLY A 77 -7.43 0.33 9.67
N LEU A 78 -8.12 1.12 10.52
CA LEU A 78 -9.28 0.65 11.27
C LEU A 78 -10.60 0.78 10.52
N TYR A 79 -10.76 1.84 9.70
CA TYR A 79 -12.02 2.08 9.00
C TYR A 79 -11.97 1.74 7.51
N ARG A 80 -10.78 1.50 6.93
CA ARG A 80 -10.63 1.09 5.53
C ARG A 80 -10.42 -0.40 5.32
N PHE A 81 -10.32 -1.19 6.38
CA PHE A 81 -10.15 -2.63 6.21
C PHE A 81 -11.34 -3.23 5.45
N GLY A 82 -11.06 -3.88 4.32
CA GLY A 82 -12.10 -4.42 3.42
C GLY A 82 -12.73 -3.40 2.45
N ASP A 83 -12.28 -2.14 2.44
CA ASP A 83 -12.73 -1.10 1.50
C ASP A 83 -12.28 -1.40 0.06
N ASP A 84 -13.16 -1.19 -0.92
CA ASP A 84 -13.04 -1.56 -2.34
C ASP A 84 -12.63 -0.38 -3.26
N HIS A 85 -12.02 0.66 -2.67
CA HIS A 85 -11.82 1.92 -3.35
C HIS A 85 -10.90 1.88 -4.59
N TYR A 86 -11.50 2.18 -5.74
CA TYR A 86 -10.82 2.40 -7.01
C TYR A 86 -9.75 3.51 -6.97
N SER A 87 -8.61 3.29 -7.62
CA SER A 87 -7.59 4.34 -7.83
C SER A 87 -6.86 4.09 -9.14
N GLN A 88 -6.68 5.13 -9.95
CA GLN A 88 -6.01 5.01 -11.25
C GLN A 88 -4.57 4.49 -11.11
N ILE A 89 -3.85 4.89 -10.07
CA ILE A 89 -2.50 4.35 -9.84
C ILE A 89 -2.50 2.84 -9.60
N TYR A 90 -3.59 2.31 -9.04
CA TYR A 90 -3.70 0.88 -8.77
C TYR A 90 -3.73 0.13 -10.09
N GLU A 91 -4.57 0.54 -11.03
CA GLU A 91 -4.59 -0.02 -12.39
C GLU A 91 -3.23 0.12 -13.09
N GLU A 92 -2.60 1.30 -13.03
CA GLU A 92 -1.28 1.52 -13.63
C GLU A 92 -0.22 0.56 -13.09
N CYS A 93 -0.31 0.22 -11.80
CA CYS A 93 0.58 -0.75 -11.16
C CYS A 93 0.28 -2.19 -11.60
N LEU A 94 -0.98 -2.52 -11.89
CA LEU A 94 -1.36 -3.86 -12.35
C LEU A 94 -1.06 -4.09 -13.83
N GLN A 95 -1.11 -3.05 -14.67
CA GLN A 95 -0.74 -3.14 -16.09
C GLN A 95 0.76 -3.39 -16.30
N ASP A 96 1.60 -2.90 -15.37
CA ASP A 96 3.05 -3.01 -15.45
C ASP A 96 3.63 -3.39 -14.07
N PRO A 97 3.32 -4.62 -13.60
CA PRO A 97 3.68 -5.06 -12.28
C PRO A 97 5.19 -5.20 -12.19
N GLY A 98 5.77 -4.52 -11.21
CA GLY A 98 7.21 -4.36 -11.07
C GLY A 98 7.69 -2.95 -11.36
N VAL A 99 7.01 -2.15 -12.19
CA VAL A 99 7.45 -0.75 -12.39
C VAL A 99 6.95 0.13 -11.26
N LEU A 100 7.89 0.79 -10.59
CA LEU A 100 7.60 1.73 -9.52
C LEU A 100 6.90 2.98 -10.09
N LYS A 101 5.63 3.18 -9.72
CA LYS A 101 4.86 4.37 -10.04
C LYS A 101 5.04 5.40 -8.94
N LYS A 102 5.24 6.65 -9.31
CA LYS A 102 5.50 7.78 -8.40
C LYS A 102 4.36 8.76 -8.48
N ARG A 103 3.97 9.36 -7.36
CA ARG A 103 3.04 10.49 -7.30
C ARG A 103 3.52 11.56 -6.34
N ASP A 104 3.29 12.80 -6.72
CA ASP A 104 3.34 13.97 -5.86
C ASP A 104 1.93 14.54 -5.75
N TRP A 105 1.33 14.44 -4.58
CA TRP A 105 -0.05 14.89 -4.36
C TRP A 105 -0.23 16.41 -4.40
N ARG A 106 0.85 17.19 -4.47
CA ARG A 106 0.77 18.63 -4.69
C ARG A 106 0.38 18.97 -6.13
N THR A 107 0.75 18.09 -7.07
CA THR A 107 0.55 18.32 -8.52
C THR A 107 -0.36 17.27 -9.15
N ASP A 108 -0.57 16.13 -8.48
CA ASP A 108 -1.43 15.05 -8.97
C ASP A 108 -2.92 15.38 -8.82
N LEU A 109 -3.48 15.90 -9.91
CA LEU A 109 -4.90 16.14 -10.12
C LEU A 109 -5.66 14.89 -10.62
N GLN A 110 -4.98 13.80 -10.97
CA GLN A 110 -5.66 12.61 -11.49
C GLN A 110 -6.37 11.83 -10.39
N ASP A 111 -5.79 11.82 -9.18
CA ASP A 111 -6.47 11.40 -7.95
C ASP A 111 -7.22 12.59 -7.27
N SER A 112 -7.55 13.66 -7.99
CA SER A 112 -8.34 14.78 -7.43
C SER A 112 -9.83 14.45 -7.38
N VAL A 113 -10.27 14.06 -6.18
CA VAL A 113 -11.56 14.33 -5.54
C VAL A 113 -12.68 14.81 -6.48
N LYS A 114 -13.12 13.98 -7.42
CA LYS A 114 -14.50 14.06 -7.94
C LYS A 114 -15.39 13.26 -6.98
N GLY A 115 -15.61 13.84 -5.81
CA GLY A 115 -16.51 13.30 -4.79
C GLY A 115 -16.13 13.77 -3.40
N LEU A 116 -16.99 14.59 -2.79
CA LEU A 116 -16.94 15.08 -1.39
C LEU A 116 -16.85 13.97 -0.29
N TRP A 117 -16.69 12.71 -0.68
CA TRP A 117 -16.76 11.51 0.15
C TRP A 117 -15.40 10.79 0.20
N MET A 118 -14.44 11.17 -0.66
CA MET A 118 -13.08 10.61 -0.75
C MET A 118 -12.08 11.25 0.23
N ALA A 119 -12.59 11.86 1.30
CA ALA A 119 -11.90 12.88 2.07
C ALA A 119 -11.03 12.36 3.22
N ASP A 120 -10.80 11.06 3.38
CA ASP A 120 -10.06 10.59 4.57
C ASP A 120 -8.62 10.19 4.25
N ALA A 121 -8.27 9.00 3.75
CA ALA A 121 -6.85 8.58 3.73
C ALA A 121 -5.87 9.53 2.97
N LYS A 122 -6.23 10.05 1.79
CA LYS A 122 -5.39 11.04 1.06
C LYS A 122 -5.31 12.35 1.83
N LYS A 123 -6.45 12.88 2.30
CA LYS A 123 -6.49 14.11 3.10
C LYS A 123 -5.76 13.95 4.42
N LEU A 124 -5.91 12.83 5.09
CA LEU A 124 -5.24 12.45 6.33
C LEU A 124 -3.74 12.41 6.11
N SER A 125 -3.30 11.74 5.05
CA SER A 125 -1.88 11.64 4.71
C SER A 125 -1.29 13.02 4.38
N VAL A 126 -1.97 13.82 3.55
CA VAL A 126 -1.58 15.21 3.26
C VAL A 126 -1.57 16.08 4.53
N THR A 127 -2.58 15.90 5.39
CA THR A 127 -2.68 16.60 6.67
C THR A 127 -1.56 16.19 7.62
N ALA A 128 -1.09 14.95 7.55
CA ALA A 128 0.08 14.44 8.27
C ALA A 128 1.42 14.71 7.54
N GLY A 129 1.42 15.59 6.53
CA GLY A 129 2.63 16.02 5.82
C GLY A 129 3.17 15.02 4.79
N VAL A 130 2.51 13.88 4.59
CA VAL A 130 2.89 12.89 3.59
C VAL A 130 2.36 13.32 2.23
N MET A 131 3.27 13.71 1.34
CA MET A 131 2.93 14.34 0.04
C MET A 131 3.31 13.46 -1.15
N TYR A 132 4.27 12.57 -0.95
CA TYR A 132 4.83 11.76 -2.03
C TYR A 132 4.41 10.31 -1.83
N ARG A 133 4.14 9.60 -2.92
CA ARG A 133 3.82 8.17 -2.90
C ARG A 133 4.67 7.43 -3.91
N ARG A 134 5.10 6.22 -3.52
CA ARG A 134 5.61 5.18 -4.40
C ARG A 134 4.67 3.99 -4.35
N SER A 135 4.37 3.42 -5.51
CA SER A 135 3.45 2.29 -5.65
C SER A 135 4.04 1.26 -6.61
N ILE A 136 3.85 -0.01 -6.31
CA ILE A 136 4.31 -1.11 -7.15
C ILE A 136 3.26 -2.23 -7.16
N GLY A 137 3.06 -2.83 -8.33
CA GLY A 137 2.20 -4.02 -8.47
C GLY A 137 2.88 -5.26 -7.89
N ILE A 138 2.09 -6.11 -7.24
CA ILE A 138 2.51 -7.44 -6.76
C ILE A 138 2.18 -8.45 -7.86
N LYS A 139 3.15 -9.27 -8.26
CA LYS A 139 2.96 -10.31 -9.26
C LYS A 139 3.08 -11.70 -8.64
N VAL A 140 2.08 -12.54 -8.83
CA VAL A 140 2.04 -13.92 -8.35
C VAL A 140 1.59 -14.84 -9.48
N ASN A 141 2.38 -15.87 -9.80
CA ASN A 141 2.03 -16.88 -10.80
C ASN A 141 1.58 -16.28 -12.16
N GLY A 142 2.17 -15.15 -12.56
CA GLY A 142 1.81 -14.45 -13.80
C GLY A 142 0.74 -13.37 -13.64
N LEU A 143 -0.03 -13.38 -12.55
CA LEU A 143 -1.12 -12.45 -12.28
C LEU A 143 -0.66 -11.23 -11.49
N ALA A 144 -1.18 -10.05 -11.81
CA ALA A 144 -1.08 -8.85 -11.00
C ALA A 144 -2.18 -8.86 -9.95
N VAL A 145 -1.81 -9.20 -8.71
CA VAL A 145 -2.76 -9.53 -7.63
C VAL A 145 -3.06 -8.36 -6.69
N GLY A 146 -2.33 -7.26 -6.82
CA GLY A 146 -2.47 -6.13 -5.92
C GLY A 146 -1.33 -5.13 -5.99
N THR A 147 -1.24 -4.26 -4.98
CA THR A 147 -0.20 -3.23 -4.88
C THR A 147 0.38 -3.11 -3.48
N LEU A 148 1.65 -2.74 -3.42
CA LEU A 148 2.29 -2.16 -2.25
C LEU A 148 2.49 -0.66 -2.46
N ASN A 149 2.26 0.10 -1.41
CA ASN A 149 2.32 1.55 -1.45
C ASN A 149 3.12 2.05 -0.25
N VAL A 150 3.95 3.06 -0.47
CA VAL A 150 4.69 3.78 0.59
C VAL A 150 4.51 5.27 0.38
N GLY A 151 4.08 5.96 1.43
CA GLY A 151 3.98 7.41 1.47
C GLY A 151 5.23 8.03 2.11
N PHE A 152 5.67 9.17 1.62
CA PHE A 152 6.83 9.91 2.13
C PHE A 152 6.50 11.38 2.42
N ILE A 153 7.12 11.91 3.48
CA ILE A 153 7.05 13.31 3.87
C ILE A 153 7.90 14.17 2.92
N GLU A 154 9.09 13.68 2.58
CA GLU A 154 10.03 14.28 1.62
C GLU A 154 10.18 13.37 0.40
N ASP A 155 10.37 13.94 -0.79
CA ASP A 155 10.49 13.15 -2.01
C ASP A 155 11.85 12.44 -2.05
N PRO A 156 11.88 11.09 -2.07
CA PRO A 156 13.13 10.41 -2.36
C PRO A 156 13.51 10.68 -3.81
N VAL A 157 14.75 11.10 -4.05
CA VAL A 157 15.28 11.43 -5.39
C VAL A 157 16.64 10.77 -5.65
N GLY A 158 17.02 10.67 -6.92
CA GLY A 158 18.34 10.17 -7.31
C GLY A 158 18.62 8.74 -6.81
N SER A 159 19.77 8.53 -6.16
CA SER A 159 20.16 7.21 -5.64
C SER A 159 19.24 6.73 -4.51
N VAL A 160 18.74 7.63 -3.66
CA VAL A 160 17.83 7.29 -2.56
C VAL A 160 16.54 6.68 -3.09
N ASP A 161 15.98 7.26 -4.15
CA ASP A 161 14.77 6.73 -4.80
C ASP A 161 15.00 5.36 -5.47
N ALA A 162 16.20 5.12 -5.99
CA ALA A 162 16.59 3.82 -6.54
C ALA A 162 16.69 2.75 -5.44
N GLU A 163 17.23 3.09 -4.27
CA GLU A 163 17.27 2.20 -3.11
C GLU A 163 15.86 1.89 -2.59
N VAL A 164 14.99 2.90 -2.47
CA VAL A 164 13.56 2.73 -2.13
C VAL A 164 12.89 1.80 -3.15
N GLY A 165 13.12 2.02 -4.44
CA GLY A 165 12.57 1.17 -5.49
C GLY A 165 13.06 -0.28 -5.40
N THR A 166 14.32 -0.49 -5.01
CA THR A 166 14.89 -1.83 -4.78
C THR A 166 14.21 -2.52 -3.60
N ALA A 167 14.05 -1.82 -2.47
CA ALA A 167 13.34 -2.35 -1.30
C ALA A 167 11.89 -2.71 -1.65
N MET A 168 11.15 -1.82 -2.32
CA MET A 168 9.76 -2.10 -2.70
C MET A 168 9.64 -3.28 -3.67
N ARG A 169 10.56 -3.43 -4.63
CA ARG A 169 10.61 -4.60 -5.53
C ARG A 169 10.88 -5.89 -4.75
N LYS A 170 11.82 -5.88 -3.80
CA LYS A 170 12.09 -7.03 -2.92
C LYS A 170 10.83 -7.48 -2.17
N TRP A 171 10.03 -6.55 -1.67
CA TRP A 171 8.80 -6.89 -0.93
C TRP A 171 7.64 -7.32 -1.84
N ALA A 172 7.62 -6.87 -3.10
CA ALA A 172 6.65 -7.30 -4.11
C ALA A 172 7.05 -8.59 -4.85
N ASP A 173 8.26 -9.10 -4.61
CA ASP A 173 8.79 -10.31 -5.24
C ASP A 173 8.11 -11.59 -4.71
N PRO A 174 7.86 -12.61 -5.54
CA PRO A 174 7.27 -13.89 -5.10
C PRO A 174 8.00 -14.59 -3.95
N SER A 175 9.31 -14.39 -3.84
CA SER A 175 10.12 -14.96 -2.75
C SER A 175 10.06 -14.18 -1.44
N SER A 176 9.40 -13.01 -1.42
CA SER A 176 9.25 -12.21 -0.22
C SER A 176 8.34 -12.90 0.79
N SER A 177 8.61 -12.69 2.08
CA SER A 177 7.79 -13.25 3.17
C SER A 177 6.34 -12.80 3.11
N LEU A 178 6.10 -11.56 2.65
CA LEU A 178 4.76 -11.04 2.40
C LEU A 178 4.08 -11.82 1.28
N VAL A 179 4.69 -11.90 0.10
CA VAL A 179 4.04 -12.51 -1.07
C VAL A 179 3.86 -14.02 -0.88
N SER A 180 4.84 -14.70 -0.28
CA SER A 180 4.71 -16.11 0.11
C SER A 180 3.53 -16.33 1.06
N TYR A 181 3.36 -15.46 2.06
CA TYR A 181 2.20 -15.52 2.94
C TYR A 181 0.89 -15.28 2.19
N LEU A 182 0.86 -14.34 1.25
CA LEU A 182 -0.33 -14.07 0.45
C LEU A 182 -0.72 -15.28 -0.41
N GLN A 183 0.26 -15.94 -1.03
CA GLN A 183 0.07 -17.15 -1.83
C GLN A 183 -0.46 -18.32 -1.00
N ASP A 184 0.04 -18.47 0.23
CA ASP A 184 -0.33 -19.59 1.10
C ASP A 184 -1.71 -19.45 1.73
N LYS A 185 -2.17 -18.20 1.92
CA LYS A 185 -3.36 -17.92 2.74
C LYS A 185 -4.56 -17.43 1.96
N PHE A 186 -4.40 -16.88 0.76
CA PHE A 186 -5.52 -16.29 0.03
C PHE A 186 -5.70 -16.92 -1.34
N GLN A 187 -6.96 -16.98 -1.76
CA GLN A 187 -7.30 -17.20 -3.16
C GLN A 187 -7.14 -15.85 -3.88
N LEU A 188 -5.95 -15.59 -4.41
CA LEU A 188 -5.64 -14.32 -5.08
C LEU A 188 -6.35 -14.25 -6.44
N GLY A 189 -7.07 -13.16 -6.69
CA GLY A 189 -7.56 -12.81 -8.02
C GLY A 189 -6.63 -11.83 -8.75
N GLY A 190 -7.08 -11.32 -9.88
CA GLY A 190 -6.33 -10.35 -10.69
C GLY A 190 -6.27 -10.69 -12.17
N ILE A 191 -5.36 -10.01 -12.86
CA ILE A 191 -5.20 -10.03 -14.33
C ILE A 191 -3.78 -10.37 -14.77
#